data_AF-A0AAN0LWY1-F1
#
_entry.id   AF-A0AAN0LWY1-F1
#
_cell.length_a   1.000
_cell.length_b   1.000
_cell.length_c   1.000
_cell.angle_alpha   90.00
_cell.angle_beta   90.00
_cell.angle_gamma   90.00
#
_symmetry.space_group_name_H-M   'P 1'
#
loop_
_entity.id
_entity.type
_entity.pdbx_description
1 polymer ?
#
loop_
_entity_poly.entity_id
_entity_poly.type
_entity_poly.pdbx_seq_one_letter_code
_entity_poly.pdbx_strand_id
1 'polypeptide(L)'
;MSYHASSYEGKGIEVSYPIERFCLDRNIQLEPWTLKQISERTPALRSLSPDLAPQIYLKDGKIVGSISAFQMYINNPYQFFVERGLALREPEKFTFDPRVIGTINHRIMETMHKQLPNDAWDTIGRVFPQNSNRIKMIQQA
;
A
#
# COMPACT_ATOMS: atom_id res chain seq x y z
N MET A 1 -40.34 -8.45 -18.00
CA MET A 1 -39.67 -7.13 -18.07
C MET A 1 -38.63 -7.09 -16.97
N SER A 2 -37.42 -6.57 -17.23
CA SER A 2 -36.37 -6.38 -16.21
C SER A 2 -36.20 -4.89 -15.93
N TYR A 3 -36.11 -4.53 -14.65
CA TYR A 3 -35.90 -3.15 -14.20
C TYR A 3 -34.89 -3.11 -13.05
N HIS A 4 -34.27 -1.94 -12.83
CA HIS A 4 -33.37 -1.71 -11.72
C HIS A 4 -34.17 -1.35 -10.45
N ALA A 5 -33.77 -1.89 -9.31
CA ALA A 5 -34.24 -1.49 -7.99
C ALA A 5 -33.03 -1.10 -7.14
N SER A 6 -33.03 0.10 -6.58
CA SER A 6 -31.93 0.63 -5.76
C SER A 6 -32.28 0.59 -4.28
N SER A 7 -31.30 0.32 -3.42
CA SER A 7 -31.42 0.63 -1.99
C SER A 7 -30.87 2.02 -1.74
N TYR A 8 -31.69 2.90 -1.16
CA TYR A 8 -31.23 4.18 -0.62
C TYR A 8 -30.98 3.96 0.87
N GLU A 9 -29.71 3.88 1.26
CA GLU A 9 -29.23 3.94 2.64
C GLU A 9 -29.95 3.02 3.64
N GLY A 10 -29.98 1.70 3.35
CA GLY A 10 -30.38 0.69 4.34
C GLY A 10 -31.90 0.48 4.49
N LYS A 11 -32.72 1.08 3.62
CA LYS A 11 -34.13 0.71 3.46
C LYS A 11 -34.32 -0.39 2.42
N GLY A 12 -35.51 -0.99 2.44
CA GLY A 12 -35.92 -2.09 1.57
C GLY A 12 -35.67 -1.83 0.09
N ILE A 13 -35.57 -2.90 -0.67
CA ILE A 13 -35.39 -2.84 -2.13
C ILE A 13 -36.73 -2.37 -2.72
N GLU A 14 -36.80 -1.09 -3.09
CA GLU A 14 -38.00 -0.49 -3.68
C GLU A 14 -37.81 -0.24 -5.17
N VAL A 15 -38.91 -0.37 -5.90
CA VAL A 15 -38.96 -0.05 -7.33
C VAL A 15 -39.34 1.41 -7.52
N SER A 16 -38.87 2.05 -8.60
CA SER A 16 -39.27 3.42 -8.89
C SER A 16 -40.78 3.51 -9.18
N TYR A 17 -41.43 4.56 -8.68
CA TYR A 17 -42.87 4.79 -8.82
C TYR A 17 -43.45 4.62 -10.24
N PRO A 18 -42.80 5.09 -11.34
CA PRO A 18 -43.34 4.90 -12.70
C PRO A 18 -43.47 3.42 -13.11
N ILE A 19 -42.55 2.57 -12.63
CA ILE A 19 -42.52 1.14 -12.92
C ILE A 19 -43.61 0.43 -12.12
N GLU A 20 -43.77 0.80 -10.85
CA GLU A 20 -44.85 0.32 -10.00
C GLU A 20 -46.22 0.60 -10.64
N ARG A 21 -46.43 1.85 -11.09
CA ARG A 21 -47.68 2.26 -11.73
C ARG A 21 -47.96 1.49 -13.02
N PHE A 22 -46.96 1.36 -13.87
CA PHE A 22 -47.06 0.59 -15.11
C PHE A 22 -47.43 -0.87 -14.87
N CYS A 23 -46.86 -1.49 -13.83
CA CYS A 23 -47.15 -2.88 -13.46
C CYS A 23 -48.56 -3.04 -12.89
N LEU A 24 -49.03 -2.11 -12.06
CA LEU A 24 -50.42 -2.10 -11.55
C LEU A 24 -51.44 -1.98 -12.69
N ASP A 25 -51.24 -1.01 -13.59
CA ASP A 25 -52.19 -0.74 -14.69
C ASP A 25 -52.30 -1.94 -15.68
N ARG A 26 -51.27 -2.80 -15.74
CA ARG A 26 -51.23 -3.99 -16.60
C ARG A 26 -51.37 -5.31 -15.84
N ASN A 27 -51.66 -5.25 -14.55
CA ASN A 27 -51.80 -6.42 -13.67
C ASN A 27 -50.58 -7.36 -13.70
N ILE A 28 -49.37 -6.79 -13.72
CA ILE A 28 -48.10 -7.51 -13.72
C ILE A 28 -47.56 -7.57 -12.28
N GLN A 29 -47.32 -8.78 -11.78
CA GLN A 29 -46.72 -9.00 -10.45
C GLN A 29 -45.22 -8.63 -10.47
N LEU A 30 -44.77 -7.90 -9.44
CA LEU A 30 -43.39 -7.48 -9.24
C LEU A 30 -42.67 -8.48 -8.34
N GLU A 31 -41.70 -9.21 -8.87
CA GLU A 31 -40.93 -10.21 -8.11
C GLU A 31 -39.43 -9.97 -8.30
N PRO A 32 -38.61 -10.00 -7.23
CA PRO A 32 -37.17 -9.93 -7.35
C PRO A 32 -36.65 -11.18 -8.05
N TRP A 33 -35.63 -11.00 -8.89
CA TRP A 33 -34.95 -12.15 -9.49
C TRP A 33 -34.23 -12.94 -8.40
N THR A 34 -34.57 -14.22 -8.27
CA THR A 34 -33.81 -15.13 -7.42
C THR A 34 -32.43 -15.32 -8.04
N LEU A 35 -31.43 -14.65 -7.48
CA LEU A 35 -30.04 -14.85 -7.88
C LEU A 35 -29.62 -16.28 -7.52
N LYS A 36 -29.54 -17.13 -8.53
CA LYS A 36 -28.98 -18.48 -8.39
C LYS A 36 -27.51 -18.42 -8.75
N GLN A 37 -26.64 -18.67 -7.79
CA GLN A 37 -25.23 -18.88 -8.07
C GLN A 37 -25.08 -20.20 -8.84
N ILE A 38 -24.83 -20.14 -10.15
CA ILE A 38 -24.73 -21.31 -11.04
C ILE A 38 -23.43 -22.10 -10.78
N SER A 39 -22.40 -21.43 -10.28
CA SER A 39 -21.10 -22.04 -9.97
C SER A 39 -20.75 -21.74 -8.52
N GLU A 40 -20.70 -22.79 -7.71
CA GLU A 40 -20.01 -22.72 -6.42
C GLU A 40 -18.53 -22.50 -6.71
N ARG A 41 -18.04 -21.30 -6.40
CA ARG A 41 -16.61 -21.03 -6.41
C ARG A 41 -16.07 -21.71 -5.16
N THR A 42 -15.54 -22.91 -5.28
CA THR A 42 -14.77 -23.53 -4.19
C THR A 42 -13.59 -22.60 -3.90
N PRO A 43 -13.52 -21.95 -2.72
CA PRO A 43 -12.34 -21.19 -2.37
C PRO A 43 -11.19 -22.19 -2.29
N ALA A 44 -10.27 -22.12 -3.24
CA ALA A 44 -9.05 -22.88 -3.16
C ALA A 44 -8.26 -22.34 -1.96
N LEU A 45 -8.31 -23.06 -0.84
CA LEU A 45 -7.45 -22.83 0.30
C LEU A 45 -6.02 -23.14 -0.14
N ARG A 46 -5.32 -22.13 -0.65
CA ARG A 46 -3.89 -22.22 -0.95
C ARG A 46 -3.15 -22.20 0.38
N SER A 47 -2.77 -23.38 0.85
CA SER A 47 -1.83 -23.49 1.96
C SER A 47 -0.43 -23.16 1.47
N LEU A 48 0.20 -22.14 2.06
CA LEU A 48 1.62 -21.86 1.82
C LEU A 48 2.46 -22.84 2.64
N SER A 49 3.60 -23.26 2.11
CA SER A 49 4.54 -24.08 2.88
C SER A 49 5.00 -23.30 4.13
N PRO A 50 5.04 -23.93 5.32
CA PRO A 50 5.59 -23.32 6.52
C PRO A 50 7.09 -22.98 6.39
N ASP A 51 7.80 -23.61 5.45
CA ASP A 51 9.22 -23.38 5.20
C ASP A 51 9.48 -22.04 4.49
N LEU A 52 8.44 -21.44 3.89
CA LEU A 52 8.56 -20.20 3.13
C LEU A 52 8.91 -19.01 4.04
N ALA A 53 8.29 -18.91 5.21
CA ALA A 53 8.52 -17.77 6.10
C ALA A 53 9.98 -17.71 6.62
N PRO A 54 10.60 -18.81 7.09
CA PRO A 54 12.02 -18.86 7.38
C PRO A 54 12.90 -18.40 6.22
N GLN A 55 12.62 -18.85 4.99
CA GLN A 55 13.42 -18.51 3.80
C GLN A 55 13.34 -17.02 3.45
N ILE A 56 12.20 -16.39 3.68
CA ILE A 56 11.97 -14.98 3.35
C ILE A 56 12.52 -14.06 4.45
N TYR A 57 12.34 -14.41 5.72
CA TYR A 57 12.57 -13.48 6.83
C TYR A 57 13.81 -13.76 7.68
N LEU A 58 14.35 -14.98 7.67
CA LEU A 58 15.55 -15.30 8.43
C LEU A 58 16.80 -15.07 7.60
N LYS A 59 17.74 -14.36 8.20
CA LYS A 59 19.12 -14.29 7.73
C LYS A 59 19.99 -15.00 8.76
N ASP A 60 20.70 -16.05 8.33
CA ASP A 60 21.51 -16.90 9.21
C ASP A 60 20.72 -17.45 10.42
N GLY A 61 19.46 -17.83 10.20
CA GLY A 61 18.57 -18.37 11.24
C GLY A 61 18.04 -17.32 12.23
N LYS A 62 18.29 -16.02 12.01
CA LYS A 62 17.84 -14.94 12.88
C LYS A 62 17.01 -13.92 12.11
N ILE A 63 16.03 -13.32 12.77
CA ILE A 63 15.30 -12.17 12.23
C ILE A 63 16.20 -10.94 12.38
N VAL A 64 16.60 -10.34 11.25
CA VAL A 64 17.46 -9.15 11.23
C VAL A 64 16.68 -8.01 10.58
N GLY A 65 16.50 -6.90 11.31
CA GLY A 65 15.72 -5.76 10.83
C GLY A 65 15.97 -4.49 11.64
N SER A 66 15.59 -3.35 11.06
CA SER A 66 15.56 -2.06 11.76
C SER A 66 14.30 -1.96 12.63
N ILE A 67 14.33 -1.11 13.67
CA ILE A 67 13.13 -0.81 14.48
C ILE A 67 11.97 -0.35 13.59
N SER A 68 12.25 0.50 12.60
CA SER A 68 11.25 0.94 11.61
C SER A 68 10.65 -0.20 10.78
N ALA A 69 11.41 -1.27 10.51
CA ALA A 69 10.90 -2.44 9.83
C ALA A 69 9.89 -3.19 10.70
N PHE A 70 10.19 -3.36 11.99
CA PHE A 70 9.26 -4.00 12.93
C PHE A 70 8.00 -3.17 13.17
N GLN A 71 8.13 -1.84 13.28
CA GLN A 71 6.97 -0.95 13.35
C GLN A 71 6.08 -1.08 12.10
N MET A 72 6.68 -1.15 10.92
CA MET A 72 5.92 -1.38 9.68
C MET A 72 5.17 -2.71 9.71
N TYR A 73 5.79 -3.78 10.19
CA TYR A 73 5.11 -5.08 10.35
C TYR A 73 3.91 -4.99 11.30
N ILE A 74 4.08 -4.35 12.47
CA ILE A 74 3.01 -4.19 13.46
C ILE A 74 1.84 -3.38 12.90
N ASN A 75 2.12 -2.32 12.14
CA ASN A 75 1.09 -1.45 11.57
C ASN A 75 0.41 -2.08 10.35
N ASN A 76 1.18 -2.72 9.47
CA ASN A 76 0.70 -3.32 8.24
C ASN A 76 1.59 -4.51 7.80
N PRO A 77 1.22 -5.76 8.17
CA PRO A 77 1.97 -6.96 7.81
C PRO A 77 2.08 -7.18 6.29
N TYR A 78 1.07 -6.77 5.53
CA TYR A 78 1.06 -6.96 4.08
C TYR A 78 2.08 -6.04 3.40
N GLN A 79 2.13 -4.76 3.79
CA GLN A 79 3.15 -3.84 3.29
C GLN A 79 4.55 -4.33 3.63
N PHE A 80 4.74 -4.85 4.85
CA PHE A 80 6.01 -5.43 5.24
C PHE A 80 6.40 -6.62 4.35
N PHE A 81 5.48 -7.52 4.04
CA PHE A 81 5.75 -8.63 3.13
C PHE A 81 6.14 -8.15 1.72
N VAL A 82 5.44 -7.15 1.17
CA VAL A 82 5.76 -6.60 -0.16
C VAL A 82 7.16 -5.95 -0.18
N GLU A 83 7.44 -5.07 0.78
CA GLU A 83 8.70 -4.31 0.78
C GLU A 83 9.91 -5.09 1.29
N ARG A 84 9.73 -5.93 2.31
CA ARG A 84 10.83 -6.64 2.99
C ARG A 84 10.91 -8.11 2.61
N GLY A 85 9.77 -8.75 2.31
CA GLY A 85 9.73 -10.14 1.88
C GLY A 85 10.02 -10.28 0.39
N LEU A 86 9.27 -9.56 -0.45
CA LEU A 86 9.43 -9.61 -1.92
C LEU A 86 10.46 -8.61 -2.46
N ALA A 87 11.00 -7.75 -1.58
CA ALA A 87 11.92 -6.67 -1.95
C ALA A 87 11.39 -5.73 -3.06
N LEU A 88 10.06 -5.60 -3.15
CA LEU A 88 9.41 -4.72 -4.12
C LEU A 88 9.45 -3.29 -3.58
N ARG A 89 9.97 -2.37 -4.39
CA ARG A 89 10.02 -0.94 -4.08
C ARG A 89 9.39 -0.16 -5.21
N GLU A 90 8.64 0.87 -4.84
CA GLU A 90 8.17 1.85 -5.81
C GLU A 90 9.36 2.53 -6.49
N PRO A 91 9.24 2.85 -7.79
CA PRO A 91 10.26 3.61 -8.50
C PRO A 91 10.48 4.94 -7.78
N GLU A 92 11.75 5.23 -7.52
CA GLU A 92 12.13 6.39 -6.71
C GLU A 92 11.79 7.69 -7.44
N LYS A 93 10.92 8.51 -6.85
CA LYS A 93 10.67 9.87 -7.33
C LYS A 93 11.80 10.77 -6.85
N PHE A 94 12.55 11.34 -7.78
CA PHE A 94 13.62 12.29 -7.49
C PHE A 94 13.00 13.67 -7.22
N THR A 95 12.57 13.88 -5.98
CA THR A 95 12.05 15.16 -5.49
C THR A 95 12.73 15.52 -4.18
N PHE A 96 12.81 16.81 -3.85
CA PHE A 96 13.15 17.27 -2.50
C PHE A 96 12.01 16.91 -1.54
N ASP A 97 11.98 15.65 -1.12
CA ASP A 97 11.00 15.13 -0.18
C ASP A 97 11.47 15.35 1.28
N PRO A 98 10.56 15.25 2.26
CA PRO A 98 10.91 15.40 3.66
C PRO A 98 11.96 14.39 4.17
N ARG A 99 12.13 13.23 3.50
CA ARG A 99 13.07 12.18 3.90
C ARG A 99 14.50 12.60 3.56
N VAL A 100 14.70 13.20 2.39
CA VAL A 100 15.98 13.79 1.95
C VAL A 100 16.38 14.92 2.90
N ILE A 101 15.46 15.83 3.20
CA ILE A 101 15.69 16.95 4.14
C ILE A 101 16.05 16.42 5.54
N GLY A 102 15.30 15.45 6.04
CA GLY A 102 15.57 14.84 7.35
C GLY A 102 16.96 14.18 7.41
N THR A 103 17.36 13.53 6.32
CA THR A 103 18.68 12.89 6.20
C THR A 103 19.82 13.91 6.20
N ILE A 104 19.67 15.02 5.46
CA ILE A 104 20.63 16.13 5.45
C ILE A 104 20.73 16.75 6.85
N ASN A 105 19.60 17.04 7.50
CA ASN A 105 19.57 17.64 8.84
C ASN A 105 20.24 16.75 9.88
N HIS A 106 19.94 15.44 9.89
CA HIS A 106 20.61 14.50 10.78
C HIS A 106 22.13 14.50 10.60
N ARG A 107 22.60 14.59 9.34
CA ARG A 107 24.03 14.62 9.05
C ARG A 107 24.69 15.92 9.52
N ILE A 108 24.07 17.06 9.29
CA ILE A 108 24.60 18.36 9.74
C ILE A 108 24.75 18.36 11.26
N MET A 109 23.72 17.90 11.98
CA MET A 109 23.75 17.80 13.45
C MET A 109 24.85 16.85 13.93
N GLU A 110 25.01 15.69 13.29
CA GLU A 110 26.09 14.75 13.61
C GLU A 110 27.48 15.38 13.42
N THR A 111 27.66 16.13 12.34
CA THR A 111 28.94 16.77 11.98
C THR A 111 29.30 17.87 12.98
N MET A 112 28.32 18.70 13.33
CA MET A 112 28.44 19.73 14.37
C MET A 112 28.78 19.12 15.73
N HIS A 113 28.09 18.04 16.11
CA HIS A 113 28.31 17.40 17.40
C HIS A 113 29.69 16.70 17.48
N LYS A 114 30.14 16.07 16.39
CA LYS A 114 31.42 15.34 16.33
C LYS A 114 32.62 16.22 15.98
N GLN A 115 32.43 17.53 15.78
CA GLN A 115 33.48 18.48 15.37
C GLN A 115 34.26 18.02 14.12
N LEU A 116 33.57 17.35 13.19
CA LEU A 116 34.16 16.91 11.94
C LEU A 116 34.49 18.12 11.04
N PRO A 117 35.52 18.05 10.19
CA PRO A 117 35.90 19.15 9.31
C PRO A 117 34.71 19.65 8.48
N ASN A 118 34.56 20.97 8.44
CA ASN A 118 33.33 21.67 8.09
C ASN A 118 33.11 21.82 6.56
N ASP A 119 33.56 20.85 5.76
CA ASP A 119 33.24 20.80 4.33
C ASP A 119 31.82 20.25 4.17
N ALA A 120 30.85 21.17 4.23
CA ALA A 120 29.42 20.86 4.19
C ALA A 120 29.05 19.94 3.00
N TRP A 121 29.66 20.17 1.83
CA TRP A 121 29.34 19.44 0.61
C TRP A 121 29.98 18.05 0.52
N ASP A 122 31.24 17.88 0.94
CA ASP A 122 31.86 16.55 1.02
C ASP A 122 31.13 15.67 2.05
N THR A 123 30.67 16.30 3.13
CA THR A 123 29.94 15.63 4.20
C THR A 123 28.54 15.17 3.77
N ILE A 124 27.84 15.95 2.96
CA ILE A 124 26.51 15.61 2.39
C ILE A 124 26.65 14.58 1.26
N GLY A 125 27.66 14.72 0.41
CA GLY A 125 27.95 13.78 -0.68
C GLY A 125 28.24 12.35 -0.21
N ARG A 126 28.73 12.16 1.01
CA ARG A 126 28.92 10.83 1.61
C ARG A 126 27.62 10.14 2.04
N VAL A 127 26.53 10.87 2.22
CA VAL A 127 25.25 10.33 2.69
C VAL A 127 24.41 9.78 1.53
N PHE A 128 24.61 10.32 0.34
CA PHE A 128 23.96 9.85 -0.87
C PHE A 128 24.98 9.12 -1.76
N PRO A 129 24.60 8.08 -2.52
CA PRO A 129 25.53 7.45 -3.44
C PRO A 129 26.03 8.47 -4.48
N GLN A 130 27.34 8.60 -4.66
CA GLN A 130 27.96 9.62 -5.54
C GLN A 130 27.48 9.56 -7.01
N ASN A 131 27.02 8.39 -7.47
CA ASN A 131 26.42 8.18 -8.79
C ASN A 131 24.88 8.29 -8.82
N SER A 132 24.24 8.76 -7.75
CA SER A 132 22.78 8.87 -7.68
C SER A 132 22.26 10.11 -8.40
N ASN A 133 21.15 9.95 -9.12
CA ASN A 133 20.38 11.07 -9.67
C ASN A 133 19.92 12.07 -8.60
N ARG A 134 19.87 11.66 -7.31
CA ARG A 134 19.57 12.57 -6.19
C ARG A 134 20.65 13.63 -5.98
N ILE A 135 21.94 13.29 -6.12
CA ILE A 135 23.02 14.28 -5.94
C ILE A 135 22.99 15.30 -7.07
N LYS A 136 22.76 14.84 -8.30
CA LYS A 136 22.58 15.73 -9.46
C LYS A 136 21.44 16.71 -9.26
N MET A 137 20.32 16.27 -8.69
CA MET A 137 19.19 17.14 -8.34
C MET A 137 19.55 18.14 -7.23
N ILE A 138 20.21 17.69 -6.15
CA ILE A 138 20.59 18.56 -5.02
C ILE A 138 21.61 19.63 -5.45
N GLN A 139 22.51 19.33 -6.38
CA GLN A 139 23.52 20.27 -6.90
C GLN A 139 22.94 21.30 -7.88
N GLN A 140 21.75 21.04 -8.45
CA GLN A 140 21.10 21.91 -9.43
C GLN A 140 19.99 22.79 -8.84
N ALA A 141 19.63 22.58 -7.58
CA ALA A 141 18.66 23.39 -6.83
C ALA A 141 19.34 24.57 -6.13
#